data_AF-A0A659UIM1-F1
#
_entry.id   AF-A0A659UIM1-F1
#
_cell.length_a   1.000
_cell.length_b   1.000
_cell.length_c   1.000
_cell.angle_alpha   90.00
_cell.angle_beta   90.00
_cell.angle_gamma   90.00
#
_symmetry.space_group_name_H-M   'P 1'
#
loop_
_entity.id
_entity.type
_entity.pdbx_description
1 polymer ?
#
loop_
_entity_poly.entity_id
_entity_poly.type
_entity_poly.pdbx_seq_one_letter_code
_entity_poly.pdbx_strand_id
1 'polypeptide(L)'
;DTETTGLDSRDDRVIELGGVELVNRFPTGRTFHHYINPQGRAIHAEAQSVHGISAADLAGKPTFAEIAEEWLRFTEGAKLVAHNATFDIGFLNVEFGRLG
;
A
#
# COMPACT_ATOMS: atom_id res chain seq x y z
N ASP A 1 -2.76 1.50 -6.14
CA ASP A 1 -3.63 0.43 -5.66
C ASP A 1 -3.06 -0.07 -4.36
N THR A 2 -3.93 -0.41 -3.42
CA THR A 2 -3.53 -0.84 -2.07
C THR A 2 -4.34 -2.04 -1.64
N GLU A 3 -3.65 -3.08 -1.16
CA GLU A 3 -4.29 -4.16 -0.42
C GLU A 3 -4.04 -3.96 1.08
N THR A 4 -5.00 -4.39 1.89
CA THR A 4 -5.05 -4.07 3.32
C THR A 4 -5.46 -5.28 4.13
N THR A 5 -5.13 -5.30 5.43
CA THR A 5 -5.55 -6.38 6.33
C THR A 5 -7.07 -6.43 6.55
N GLY A 6 -7.78 -5.35 6.23
CA GLY A 6 -9.21 -5.14 6.45
C GLY A 6 -9.62 -3.74 5.95
N LEU A 7 -10.86 -3.33 6.20
CA LEU A 7 -11.43 -2.11 5.59
C LEU A 7 -11.35 -0.84 6.47
N ASP A 8 -10.92 -0.95 7.74
CA ASP A 8 -10.84 0.21 8.64
C ASP A 8 -9.39 0.72 8.76
N SER A 9 -9.09 1.81 8.05
CA SER A 9 -7.77 2.45 8.07
C SER A 9 -7.20 2.76 9.46
N ARG A 10 -8.04 2.93 10.50
CA ARG A 10 -7.57 3.23 11.87
C ARG A 10 -6.91 2.01 12.51
N ASP A 11 -7.51 0.84 12.32
CA ASP A 11 -7.09 -0.39 12.97
C ASP A 11 -6.30 -1.32 12.04
N ASP A 12 -6.57 -1.25 10.74
CA ASP A 12 -5.98 -2.10 9.69
C ASP A 12 -4.71 -1.48 9.09
N ARG A 13 -3.97 -2.33 8.38
CA ARG A 13 -2.66 -2.01 7.80
C ARG A 13 -2.63 -2.24 6.30
N VAL A 14 -1.83 -1.44 5.61
CA VAL A 14 -1.49 -1.68 4.21
C VAL A 14 -0.53 -2.87 4.14
N ILE A 15 -0.83 -3.84 3.27
CA ILE A 15 -0.04 -5.05 3.06
C ILE A 15 0.51 -5.19 1.63
N GLU A 16 0.00 -4.40 0.70
CA GLU A 16 0.55 -4.27 -0.65
C GLU A 16 0.36 -2.84 -1.12
N LEU A 17 1.38 -2.28 -1.76
CA LEU A 17 1.32 -0.97 -2.40
C LEU A 17 1.86 -1.07 -3.82
N GLY A 18 0.98 -0.79 -4.78
CA GLY A 18 1.26 -0.82 -6.21
C GLY A 18 1.07 0.54 -6.87
N GLY A 19 2.05 0.94 -7.68
CA GLY A 19 2.04 2.17 -8.47
C GLY A 19 2.71 1.97 -9.83
N VAL A 20 2.14 2.57 -10.87
CA VAL A 20 2.69 2.60 -12.23
C VAL A 20 2.82 4.04 -12.67
N GLU A 21 4.00 4.43 -13.14
CA GLU A 21 4.20 5.77 -13.69
C GLU A 21 3.63 5.87 -15.12
N LEU A 22 2.85 6.92 -15.34
CA LEU A 22 2.33 7.27 -16.66
C LEU A 22 2.83 8.65 -17.07
N VAL A 23 3.40 8.75 -18.26
CA VAL A 23 3.73 10.03 -18.92
C VAL A 23 2.96 10.10 -20.23
N ASN A 24 2.23 11.20 -20.46
CA ASN A 24 1.32 11.33 -21.61
C ASN A 24 0.33 10.17 -21.75
N ARG A 25 -0.11 9.60 -20.61
CA ARG A 25 -1.00 8.43 -20.53
C ARG A 25 -0.39 7.10 -21.02
N PHE A 26 0.92 7.05 -21.26
CA PHE A 26 1.64 5.82 -21.57
C PHE A 26 2.48 5.37 -20.37
N PRO A 27 2.53 4.06 -20.07
CA PRO A 27 3.42 3.54 -19.05
C PRO A 27 4.88 3.79 -19.42
N THR A 28 5.65 4.33 -18.47
CA THR A 28 7.09 4.55 -18.68
C THR A 28 7.92 3.30 -18.44
N GLY A 29 7.32 2.28 -17.81
CA GLY A 29 8.00 1.09 -17.32
C GLY A 29 8.51 1.24 -15.87
N ARG A 30 8.50 2.45 -15.30
CA ARG A 30 8.80 2.64 -13.87
C ARG A 30 7.59 2.22 -13.04
N THR A 31 7.79 1.23 -12.19
CA THR A 31 6.76 0.72 -11.28
C THR A 31 7.28 0.75 -9.85
N PHE A 32 6.35 0.87 -8.91
CA PHE A 32 6.57 0.69 -7.49
C PHE A 32 5.67 -0.46 -7.07
N HIS A 33 6.24 -1.52 -6.51
CA HIS A 33 5.45 -2.68 -6.08
C HIS A 33 6.11 -3.34 -4.90
N HIS A 34 5.46 -3.26 -3.74
CA HIS A 34 5.96 -3.84 -2.50
C HIS A 34 4.84 -4.55 -1.75
N TYR A 35 5.16 -5.77 -1.28
CA TYR A 35 4.44 -6.39 -0.17
C TYR A 35 4.98 -5.83 1.14
N ILE A 36 4.10 -5.63 2.12
CA ILE A 36 4.40 -4.91 3.34
C ILE A 36 4.03 -5.77 4.54
N ASN A 37 4.96 -5.88 5.49
CA ASN A 37 4.72 -6.58 6.75
C ASN A 37 3.79 -5.72 7.64
N PRO A 38 2.62 -6.25 8.06
CA PRO A 38 1.64 -5.50 8.84
C PRO A 38 2.00 -5.43 10.35
N GLN A 39 3.23 -5.79 10.72
CA GLN A 39 3.80 -5.68 12.07
C GLN A 39 2.92 -6.38 13.14
N GLY A 40 2.44 -7.58 12.83
CA GLY A 40 1.65 -8.41 13.75
C GLY A 40 0.13 -8.16 13.69
N ARG A 41 -0.36 -7.25 12.84
CA ARG A 41 -1.80 -7.14 12.57
C ARG A 41 -2.28 -8.34 11.76
N ALA A 42 -3.35 -8.98 12.23
CA ALA A 42 -3.98 -10.11 11.56
C ALA A 42 -4.73 -9.67 10.31
N ILE A 43 -4.70 -10.50 9.26
CA ILE A 43 -5.46 -10.30 8.03
C ILE A 43 -6.86 -10.87 8.25
N HIS A 44 -7.89 -10.08 7.96
CA HIS A 44 -9.28 -10.51 8.03
C HIS A 44 -9.54 -11.55 6.93
N ALA A 45 -10.29 -12.61 7.25
CA ALA A 45 -10.57 -13.69 6.31
C ALA A 45 -11.28 -13.20 5.02
N GLU A 46 -12.11 -12.16 5.14
CA GLU A 46 -12.78 -11.51 4.02
C GLU A 46 -11.78 -10.81 3.09
N ALA A 47 -10.84 -10.04 3.64
CA ALA A 47 -9.78 -9.39 2.86
C ALA A 47 -8.91 -10.44 2.16
N GLN A 48 -8.45 -11.46 2.90
CA GLN A 48 -7.66 -12.55 2.34
C GLN A 48 -8.40 -13.30 1.23
N SER A 49 -9.72 -13.43 1.30
CA SER A 49 -10.51 -14.07 0.25
C SER A 49 -10.61 -13.25 -1.03
N VAL A 50 -10.38 -11.92 -0.95
CA VAL A 50 -10.37 -11.01 -2.10
C VAL A 50 -8.99 -11.00 -2.78
N HIS A 51 -7.93 -10.70 -2.04
CA HIS A 51 -6.59 -10.49 -2.60
C HIS A 51 -5.69 -11.74 -2.52
N GLY A 52 -6.04 -12.74 -1.71
CA GLY A 52 -5.32 -14.02 -1.62
C GLY A 52 -4.00 -14.00 -0.84
N ILE A 53 -3.68 -12.91 -0.14
CA ILE A 53 -2.40 -12.70 0.56
C ILE A 53 -2.53 -13.21 1.99
N SER A 54 -1.63 -14.12 2.38
CA SER A 54 -1.57 -14.67 3.73
C SER A 54 -0.52 -13.96 4.59
N ALA A 55 -0.63 -14.12 5.92
CA ALA A 55 0.40 -13.62 6.84
C ALA A 55 1.78 -14.24 6.59
N ALA A 56 1.83 -15.46 6.03
CA ALA A 56 3.09 -16.13 5.68
C ALA A 56 3.78 -15.47 4.47
N ASP A 57 3.01 -14.96 3.51
CA ASP A 57 3.55 -14.25 2.33
C ASP A 57 4.21 -12.91 2.71
N LEU A 58 3.73 -12.32 3.81
CA LEU A 58 4.20 -11.05 4.35
C LEU A 58 5.34 -11.21 5.36
N ALA A 59 5.69 -12.45 5.73
CA ALA A 59 6.79 -12.72 6.63
C ALA A 59 8.13 -12.31 5.99
N GLY A 60 8.90 -11.47 6.69
CA GLY A 60 10.19 -10.97 6.20
C GLY A 60 10.11 -9.89 5.12
N LYS A 61 8.90 -9.42 4.77
CA LYS A 61 8.72 -8.24 3.91
C LYS A 61 9.04 -6.96 4.68
N PRO A 62 9.42 -5.87 3.98
CA PRO A 62 9.65 -4.59 4.63
C PRO A 62 8.38 -4.06 5.30
N THR A 63 8.53 -3.29 6.35
CA THR A 63 7.44 -2.53 6.98
C THR A 63 7.13 -1.28 6.17
N PHE A 64 5.98 -0.65 6.42
CA PHE A 64 5.63 0.61 5.75
C PHE A 64 6.69 1.70 5.98
N ALA A 65 7.26 1.77 7.18
CA ALA A 65 8.32 2.72 7.52
C ALA A 65 9.55 2.60 6.60
N GLU A 66 9.91 1.37 6.23
CA GLU A 66 11.09 1.10 5.40
C GLU A 66 10.88 1.49 3.93
N ILE A 67 9.64 1.44 3.42
CA ILE A 67 9.32 1.80 2.03
C ILE A 67 8.80 3.23 1.86
N ALA A 68 8.45 3.91 2.95
CA ALA A 68 7.77 5.21 2.92
C ALA A 68 8.55 6.28 2.14
N GLU A 69 9.86 6.35 2.35
CA GLU A 69 10.72 7.32 1.66
C GLU A 69 10.83 7.04 0.16
N GLU A 70 10.85 5.76 -0.23
CA GLU A 70 10.86 5.34 -1.63
C GLU A 70 9.54 5.70 -2.32
N TRP A 71 8.41 5.48 -1.65
CA TRP A 71 7.09 5.87 -2.15
C TRP A 71 6.98 7.39 -2.38
N LEU A 72 7.45 8.19 -1.43
CA LEU A 72 7.45 9.65 -1.55
C LEU A 72 8.28 10.12 -2.76
N ARG A 73 9.47 9.54 -2.97
CA ARG A 73 10.28 9.82 -4.16
C ARG A 73 9.60 9.37 -5.45
N PHE A 74 8.96 8.20 -5.45
CA PHE A 74 8.29 7.67 -6.64
C PHE A 74 7.12 8.56 -7.09
N THR A 75 6.41 9.17 -6.12
CA THR A 75 5.21 9.98 -6.34
C THR A 75 5.45 11.48 -6.35
N GLU A 76 6.71 11.92 -6.16
CA GLU A 76 7.08 13.33 -6.09
C GLU A 76 6.65 14.10 -7.36
N GLY A 77 5.89 15.18 -7.17
CA GLY A 77 5.39 16.02 -8.27
C GLY A 77 4.33 15.37 -9.17
N ALA A 78 3.92 14.12 -8.89
CA ALA A 78 2.95 13.39 -9.70
C ALA A 78 1.51 13.61 -9.21
N LYS A 79 0.55 13.39 -10.12
CA LYS A 79 -0.87 13.29 -9.77
C LYS A 79 -1.21 11.82 -9.52
N LEU A 80 -1.65 11.52 -8.30
CA LEU A 80 -2.13 10.18 -7.96
C LEU A 80 -3.52 9.93 -8.57
N VAL A 81 -3.69 8.76 -9.17
CA VAL A 81 -4.94 8.30 -9.78
C VAL A 81 -5.19 6.87 -9.30
N ALA A 82 -6.36 6.61 -8.72
CA ALA A 82 -6.77 5.30 -8.25
C ALA A 82 -8.29 5.12 -8.39
N HIS A 83 -8.75 3.88 -8.52
CA HIS A 83 -10.15 3.55 -8.46
C HIS A 83 -10.56 3.53 -6.98
N ASN A 84 -11.44 4.44 -6.54
CA ASN A 84 -11.73 4.70 -5.13
C ASN A 84 -10.58 5.33 -4.32
N ALA A 85 -9.89 6.31 -4.91
CA ALA A 85 -8.73 6.99 -4.30
C ALA A 85 -8.91 7.47 -2.85
N THR A 86 -10.14 7.78 -2.40
CA THR A 86 -10.40 8.17 -1.00
C THR A 86 -10.00 7.05 -0.02
N PHE A 87 -10.20 5.79 -0.41
CA PHE A 87 -9.82 4.63 0.40
C PHE A 87 -8.30 4.52 0.49
N ASP A 88 -7.59 4.44 -0.65
CA ASP A 88 -6.13 4.31 -0.69
C ASP A 88 -5.45 5.45 0.08
N ILE A 89 -5.85 6.70 -0.19
CA ILE A 89 -5.28 7.88 0.45
C ILE A 89 -5.60 7.89 1.94
N GLY A 90 -6.78 7.42 2.35
CA GLY A 90 -7.15 7.27 3.77
C GLY A 90 -6.18 6.35 4.51
N PHE A 91 -5.90 5.17 3.95
CA PHE A 91 -4.94 4.23 4.50
C PHE A 91 -3.51 4.79 4.53
N LEU A 92 -3.05 5.36 3.40
CA LEU A 92 -1.71 5.93 3.32
C LEU A 92 -1.51 7.06 4.34
N ASN A 93 -2.50 7.95 4.52
CA ASN A 93 -2.41 9.02 5.50
C ASN A 93 -2.32 8.50 6.94
N VAL A 94 -3.06 7.44 7.28
CA VAL A 94 -2.94 6.82 8.61
C VAL A 94 -1.59 6.15 8.79
N GLU A 95 -1.07 5.43 7.78
CA GLU A 95 0.26 4.82 7.85
C GLU A 95 1.36 5.87 7.99
N PHE A 96 1.31 6.97 7.23
CA PHE A 96 2.22 8.09 7.39
C PHE A 96 2.10 8.76 8.77
N GLY A 97 0.87 8.92 9.29
CA GLY A 97 0.64 9.46 10.63
C GLY A 97 1.17 8.56 11.77
N ARG A 98 1.35 7.26 11.53
CA ARG A 98 2.00 6.35 12.50
C ARG A 98 3.53 6.51 12.55
N LEU A 99 4.14 7.17 11.55
CA LEU A 99 5.58 7.40 11.50
C LEU A 99 6.03 8.65 12.30
N GLY A 100 5.09 9.50 12.73
CA GLY A 100 5.37 10.74 13.47
C GLY A 100 4.15 11.64 13.65
#